data_AF-A0A830BUS3-F1
#
_entry.id   AF-A0A830BUS3-F1
#
_cell.length_a   1.000
_cell.length_b   1.000
_cell.length_c   1.000
_cell.angle_alpha   90.00
_cell.angle_beta   90.00
_cell.angle_gamma   90.00
#
_symmetry.space_group_name_H-M   'P 1'
#
loop_
_entity.id
_entity.type
_entity.pdbx_description
1 polymer ?
#
loop_
_entity_poly.entity_id
_entity_poly.type
_entity_poly.pdbx_seq_one_letter_code
_entity_poly.pdbx_strand_id
1 'polypeptide(L)'
;QTEVTTVDVKWSICELGLPIFEKAWVKHTIYFIKFEALSVLDHLLKYLKNKESFNFAFMDADKVNYSNYHDKLLELLRRKGVFFFL
;
A
#
# COMPACT_ATOMS: atom_id res chain seq x y z
N GLN A 1 -1.89 15.86 -5.34
CA GLN A 1 -0.92 15.67 -4.23
C GLN A 1 -0.58 14.19 -4.22
N THR A 2 0.69 13.82 -4.13
CA THR A 2 1.11 12.41 -4.17
C THR A 2 1.04 11.85 -2.75
N GLU A 3 0.33 10.75 -2.57
CA GLU A 3 0.19 10.03 -1.31
C GLU A 3 0.56 8.56 -1.52
N VAL A 4 1.24 7.98 -0.54
CA VAL A 4 1.66 6.59 -0.54
C VAL A 4 1.11 5.92 0.72
N THR A 5 0.13 5.04 0.54
CA THR A 5 -0.31 4.14 1.60
C THR A 5 0.65 2.96 1.69
N THR A 6 1.24 2.77 2.87
CA THR A 6 2.18 1.69 3.19
C THR A 6 1.58 0.81 4.26
N VAL A 7 1.67 -0.50 4.10
CA VAL A 7 1.05 -1.48 5.01
C VAL A 7 2.07 -2.55 5.35
N ASP A 8 2.35 -2.72 6.64
CA ASP A 8 3.25 -3.76 7.14
C ASP A 8 2.84 -4.15 8.57
N VAL A 9 3.09 -5.40 8.94
CA VAL A 9 2.86 -5.92 10.29
C VAL A 9 3.99 -5.48 11.25
N LYS A 10 5.18 -5.16 10.73
CA LYS A 10 6.38 -4.77 11.49
C LYS A 10 6.65 -3.28 11.41
N TRP A 11 6.41 -2.58 12.52
CA TRP A 11 6.72 -1.15 12.64
C TRP A 11 8.23 -0.84 12.68
N SER A 12 9.04 -1.73 13.27
CA SER A 12 10.46 -1.47 13.53
C SER A 12 11.27 -1.20 12.25
N ILE A 13 10.88 -1.79 11.12
CA ILE A 13 11.54 -1.58 9.83
C ILE A 13 11.22 -0.18 9.28
N CYS A 14 9.96 0.25 9.38
CA CYS A 14 9.55 1.59 8.97
C CYS A 14 10.20 2.68 9.83
N GLU A 15 10.27 2.46 11.14
CA GLU A 15 10.89 3.41 12.08
C GLU A 15 12.36 3.69 11.74
N LEU A 16 13.11 2.66 11.30
CA LEU A 16 14.50 2.81 10.86
C LEU A 16 14.63 3.74 9.64
N GLY A 17 13.66 3.73 8.73
CA GLY A 17 13.66 4.55 7.51
C GLY A 17 13.13 5.98 7.70
N LEU A 18 12.36 6.24 8.76
CA LEU A 18 11.73 7.56 9.01
C LEU A 18 12.74 8.73 8.97
N PRO A 19 13.93 8.65 9.61
CA PRO A 19 14.90 9.75 9.54
C PRO A 19 15.37 10.06 8.11
N ILE A 20 15.38 9.06 7.22
CA ILE A 20 15.75 9.24 5.81
C ILE A 20 14.62 9.96 5.07
N PHE A 21 13.36 9.56 5.28
CA PHE A 21 12.20 10.23 4.68
C PHE A 21 12.01 11.67 5.17
N GLU A 22 12.37 11.94 6.43
CA GLU A 22 12.40 13.30 6.98
C GLU A 22 13.46 14.17 6.33
N LYS A 23 14.71 13.65 6.23
CA LYS A 23 15.80 14.35 5.54
C LYS A 23 15.51 14.61 4.07
N ALA A 24 14.78 13.70 3.42
CA ALA A 24 14.34 13.85 2.04
C ALA A 24 13.04 14.68 1.90
N TRP A 25 12.46 15.17 3.00
CA TRP A 25 11.24 15.98 3.03
C TRP A 25 9.98 15.30 2.47
N VAL A 26 9.97 13.98 2.38
CA VAL A 26 8.84 13.20 1.80
C VAL A 26 7.98 12.48 2.84
N LYS A 27 8.38 12.48 4.13
CA LYS A 27 7.64 11.78 5.21
C LYS A 27 6.13 12.11 5.20
N HIS A 28 5.76 13.35 4.93
CA HIS A 28 4.36 13.80 4.92
C HIS A 28 3.49 13.18 3.81
N THR A 29 4.10 12.57 2.79
CA THR A 29 3.40 11.87 1.71
C THR A 29 3.11 10.40 2.04
N ILE A 30 3.74 9.86 3.09
CA ILE A 30 3.69 8.45 3.44
C ILE A 30 2.70 8.25 4.60
N TYR A 31 1.65 7.48 4.35
CA TYR A 31 0.71 7.04 5.37
C TYR A 31 0.97 5.58 5.70
N PHE A 32 1.39 5.30 6.93
CA PHE A 32 1.70 3.94 7.37
C PHE A 32 0.55 3.33 8.18
N ILE A 33 0.21 2.09 7.84
CA ILE A 33 -0.81 1.29 8.52
C ILE A 33 -0.14 0.03 9.07
N LYS A 34 -0.08 -0.07 10.40
CA LYS A 34 0.43 -1.26 11.09
C LYS A 34 -0.65 -2.34 11.18
N PHE A 35 -0.82 -3.14 10.14
CA PHE A 35 -1.84 -4.18 10.13
C PHE A 35 -1.58 -5.24 9.04
N GLU A 36 -2.32 -6.34 9.09
CA GLU A 36 -2.32 -7.36 8.03
C GLU A 36 -2.82 -6.78 6.71
N ALA A 37 -2.03 -6.92 5.64
CA ALA A 37 -2.31 -6.29 4.35
C ALA A 37 -3.68 -6.69 3.79
N LEU A 38 -4.07 -7.97 3.87
CA LEU A 38 -5.37 -8.43 3.36
C LEU A 38 -6.54 -7.71 4.02
N SER A 39 -6.46 -7.53 5.35
CA SER A 39 -7.52 -6.84 6.09
C SER A 39 -7.60 -5.36 5.75
N VAL A 40 -6.46 -4.71 5.47
CA VAL A 40 -6.44 -3.32 5.01
C VAL A 40 -7.05 -3.19 3.63
N LEU A 41 -6.70 -4.07 2.68
CA LEU A 41 -7.30 -4.07 1.35
C LEU A 41 -8.81 -4.29 1.41
N ASP A 42 -9.27 -5.24 2.24
CA ASP A 42 -10.70 -5.45 2.48
C ASP A 42 -11.39 -4.22 3.07
N HIS A 43 -10.74 -3.54 4.02
CA HIS A 43 -11.26 -2.31 4.58
C HIS A 43 -11.35 -1.19 3.53
N LEU A 44 -10.32 -1.03 2.69
CA LEU A 44 -10.31 -0.03 1.63
C LEU A 44 -11.44 -0.27 0.62
N LEU A 45 -11.67 -1.53 0.24
CA LEU A 45 -12.70 -1.92 -0.73
C LEU A 45 -14.15 -1.71 -0.22
N LYS A 46 -14.37 -1.56 1.09
CA LYS A 46 -15.69 -1.21 1.64
C LYS A 46 -16.16 0.18 1.20
N TYR A 47 -15.25 1.07 0.82
CA TYR A 47 -15.59 2.43 0.41
C TYR A 47 -15.51 2.55 -1.11
N LEU A 48 -16.65 2.83 -1.76
CA LEU A 48 -16.73 2.97 -3.23
C LEU A 48 -15.74 3.99 -3.80
N LYS A 49 -15.44 5.06 -3.05
CA LYS A 49 -14.45 6.09 -3.43
C LYS A 49 -13.02 5.55 -3.63
N ASN A 50 -12.71 4.38 -3.08
CA ASN A 50 -11.38 3.77 -3.16
C ASN A 50 -11.25 2.80 -4.33
N LYS A 51 -12.36 2.41 -4.97
CA LYS A 51 -12.28 1.60 -6.19
C LYS A 51 -11.72 2.45 -7.32
N GLU A 52 -10.81 1.88 -8.10
CA GLU A 52 -10.12 2.57 -9.19
C GLU A 52 -9.45 3.91 -8.79
N SER A 53 -9.02 4.06 -7.52
CA SER A 53 -8.44 5.32 -7.03
C SER A 53 -6.90 5.31 -7.05
N PHE A 54 -6.27 4.14 -6.99
CA PHE A 54 -4.82 4.01 -6.94
C PHE A 54 -4.22 4.03 -8.35
N ASN A 55 -3.10 4.72 -8.53
CA ASN A 55 -2.41 4.77 -9.83
C ASN A 55 -1.33 3.70 -9.97
N PHE A 56 -0.77 3.27 -8.84
CA PHE A 56 0.33 2.34 -8.76
C PHE A 56 0.18 1.48 -7.51
N ALA A 57 0.54 0.21 -7.61
CA ALA A 57 0.62 -0.70 -6.46
C ALA A 57 1.91 -1.53 -6.58
N PHE A 58 2.63 -1.64 -5.46
CA PHE A 58 3.84 -2.43 -5.30
C PHE A 58 3.63 -3.44 -4.19
N MET A 59 3.89 -4.71 -4.47
CA MET A 59 3.66 -5.82 -3.55
C MET A 59 4.93 -6.66 -3.37
N ASP A 60 5.53 -6.54 -2.20
CA ASP A 60 6.63 -7.37 -1.74
C ASP A 60 6.31 -7.80 -0.30
N ALA A 61 5.63 -8.93 -0.17
CA ALA A 61 5.02 -9.39 1.07
C ALA A 61 5.10 -10.93 1.18
N ASP A 62 4.23 -11.56 1.96
CA ASP A 62 4.16 -13.01 2.03
C ASP A 62 3.58 -13.63 0.75
N LYS A 63 4.41 -14.42 0.06
CA LYS A 63 4.12 -15.00 -1.26
C LYS A 63 2.89 -15.92 -1.29
N VAL A 64 2.51 -16.47 -0.13
CA VAL A 64 1.35 -17.36 0.02
C VAL A 64 0.04 -16.61 -0.29
N ASN A 65 -0.04 -15.32 0.01
CA ASN A 65 -1.25 -14.51 -0.19
C ASN A 65 -1.25 -13.69 -1.48
N TYR A 66 -0.27 -13.86 -2.38
CA TYR A 66 -0.13 -13.03 -3.58
C TYR A 66 -1.37 -13.01 -4.47
N SER A 67 -2.03 -14.15 -4.66
CA SER A 67 -3.27 -14.20 -5.43
C SER A 67 -4.39 -13.38 -4.76
N ASN A 68 -4.51 -13.47 -3.43
CA ASN A 68 -5.51 -12.74 -2.66
C ASN A 68 -5.27 -11.22 -2.70
N TYR A 69 -4.00 -10.80 -2.69
CA TYR A 69 -3.63 -9.40 -2.86
C TYR A 69 -3.91 -8.91 -4.28
N HIS A 70 -3.51 -9.68 -5.28
CA HIS A 70 -3.67 -9.36 -6.70
C HIS A 70 -5.13 -9.01 -7.02
N ASP A 71 -6.08 -9.85 -6.63
CA ASP A 71 -7.48 -9.66 -6.95
C ASP A 71 -8.04 -8.37 -6.32
N LYS A 72 -7.68 -8.10 -5.06
CA LYS A 72 -8.09 -6.88 -4.34
C LYS A 72 -7.43 -5.62 -4.89
N LEU A 73 -6.15 -5.70 -5.25
CA LEU A 73 -5.40 -4.58 -5.81
C LEU A 73 -5.90 -4.21 -7.21
N LEU A 74 -6.34 -5.18 -8.01
CA LEU A 74 -6.97 -4.90 -9.31
C LEU A 74 -8.26 -4.08 -9.18
N GLU A 75 -9.06 -4.29 -8.12
CA GLU A 75 -10.25 -3.48 -7.87
C GLU A 75 -9.93 -2.06 -7.38
N LEU A 76 -8.82 -1.89 -6.66
CA LEU A 76 -8.37 -0.60 -6.14
C LEU A 76 -7.63 0.23 -7.19
N LEU A 77 -6.94 -0.43 -8.13
CA LEU A 77 -6.19 0.23 -9.20
C LEU A 77 -7.12 0.81 -10.25
N ARG A 78 -6.83 2.04 -10.68
CA ARG A 78 -7.53 2.65 -11.81
C ARG A 78 -7.25 1.90 -13.11
N ARG A 79 -8.09 2.14 -14.12
CA ARG A 79 -7.78 1.73 -15.50
C ARG A 79 -6.43 2.33 -15.94
N LYS A 80 -5.57 1.49 -16.53
CA LYS A 80 -4.17 1.80 -16.86
C LYS A 80 -3.26 2.06 -15.65
N GLY A 81 -3.69 1.71 -14.44
CA GLY A 81 -2.82 1.62 -13.28
C GLY A 81 -1.76 0.54 -13.48
N VAL A 82 -0.64 0.69 -12.77
CA VAL A 82 0.48 -0.25 -12.85
C VAL A 82 0.58 -1.05 -11.56
N PHE A 83 0.69 -2.36 -11.70
CA PHE A 83 0.92 -3.28 -10.60
C PHE A 83 2.28 -3.95 -10.77
N PHE A 84 3.07 -3.97 -9.69
CA PHE A 84 4.37 -4.62 -9.65
C PHE A 84 4.49 -5.51 -8.40
N PHE A 85 5.12 -6.67 -8.54
CA PHE A 85 5.35 -7.63 -7.46
C PHE A 85 6.73 -8.30 -7.55
N LEU A 86 7.27 -8.77 -6.41
CA LEU A 86 8.59 -9.42 -6.28
C LEU A 86 8.53 -10.81 -5.64
#